data_AF-A0A940SPK8-F1
#
_entry.id   AF-A0A940SPK8-F1
#
_cell.length_a   1.000
_cell.length_b   1.000
_cell.length_c   1.000
_cell.angle_alpha   90.00
_cell.angle_beta   90.00
_cell.angle_gamma   90.00
#
_symmetry.space_group_name_H-M   'P 1'
#
loop_
_entity.id
_entity.type
_entity.pdbx_description
1 polymer ?
#
loop_
_entity_poly.entity_id
_entity_poly.type
_entity_poly.pdbx_seq_one_letter_code
_entity_poly.pdbx_strand_id
1 'polypeptide(L)'
;MKERSLRQLLQNADGSELERIAALTPMTDDKTKKRLQNAVQRRIAPDSFTPEAEETGDAKPIRHSFSTAFSAVAACLVIAGTAAGAFYLKQNAVPRIDPASEVSELSTEQLPQEIVQEETQISVDYDMTDKMGVLGKMLNSMDYYSQVSGEFVRNESDMVNGAGIVTFAVDLDAWTSNQQLVRGSLSLPAEEVLQGAEPDFAAIANYDANGGLRYYSEGSRKYCLFDDASGAWYRSEPGEAYDPDEAKVDPEALVQYDAQVHANGEQAVESFPYRATPANAYCVDCIYPVEYAEYLLDPDTWEITGEETFLERNCVVLQGRGTQSELDFTMYVDKVTGCLLWFESRYSSGELAEWLRVRSLAFDEDAAPVTDTRVGREEWNEQEHTTERPDDIPSAWLAYGTNSHGETYASAGQMRLVRGNYDQLPDLIRFGETRDEYGRRSTDCFVKKTELFELFGDDPDTALSRLMQAHNKTETAVPVAELKLYDIEGETVVQTVVYYDEP
;
A
#
# COMPACT_ATOMS: atom_id res chain seq x y z
N MET A 1 10.54 15.74 26.39
CA MET A 1 9.35 16.47 26.92
C MET A 1 8.14 15.73 26.40
N LYS A 2 7.22 15.24 27.25
CA LYS A 2 6.05 14.45 26.76
C LYS A 2 5.11 15.36 25.96
N GLU A 3 4.54 14.87 24.85
CA GLU A 3 3.71 15.64 23.91
C GLU A 3 2.57 16.42 24.59
N ARG A 4 1.93 15.79 25.58
CA ARG A 4 0.86 16.39 26.39
C ARG A 4 1.32 17.65 27.14
N SER A 5 2.58 17.69 27.57
CA SER A 5 3.16 18.87 28.23
C SER A 5 3.45 20.00 27.25
N LEU A 6 3.78 19.69 25.99
CA LEU A 6 4.03 20.70 24.96
C LEU A 6 2.72 21.36 24.49
N ARG A 7 1.66 20.55 24.27
CA ARG A 7 0.33 21.08 23.90
C ARG A 7 -0.22 22.02 24.98
N GLN A 8 -0.16 21.62 26.26
CA GLN A 8 -0.62 22.48 27.37
C GLN A 8 0.20 23.77 27.49
N LEU A 9 1.50 23.71 27.19
CA LEU A 9 2.37 24.89 27.16
C LEU A 9 1.96 25.86 26.06
N LEU A 10 1.65 25.36 24.86
CA LEU A 10 1.28 26.18 23.71
C LEU A 10 -0.17 26.71 23.76
N GLN A 11 -1.07 25.98 24.41
CA GLN A 11 -2.49 26.37 24.51
C GLN A 11 -2.71 27.61 25.37
N ASN A 12 -1.81 27.87 26.32
CA ASN A 12 -1.88 29.02 27.24
C ASN A 12 -0.73 30.01 27.07
N ALA A 13 0.20 29.76 26.12
CA ALA A 13 1.35 30.62 25.93
C ALA A 13 0.93 31.99 25.41
N ASP A 14 1.33 33.03 26.13
CA ASP A 14 1.18 34.39 25.62
C ASP A 14 2.23 34.69 24.54
N GLY A 15 2.10 35.84 23.87
CA GLY A 15 3.01 36.22 22.79
C GLY A 15 4.48 36.24 23.19
N SER A 16 4.79 36.52 24.46
CA SER A 16 6.17 36.56 24.98
C SER A 16 6.73 35.16 25.24
N GLU A 17 5.89 34.22 25.70
CA GLU A 17 6.27 32.81 25.87
C GLU A 17 6.50 32.11 24.52
N LEU A 18 5.67 32.42 23.52
CA LEU A 18 5.87 31.94 22.14
C LEU A 18 7.17 32.49 21.53
N GLU A 19 7.51 33.75 21.78
CA GLU A 19 8.79 34.32 21.36
C GLU A 19 9.98 33.67 22.05
N ARG A 20 9.86 33.36 23.34
CA ARG A 20 10.91 32.67 24.11
C ARG A 20 11.12 31.23 23.61
N ILE A 21 10.05 30.49 23.32
CA ILE A 21 10.11 29.14 22.75
C ILE A 21 10.73 29.18 21.35
N ALA A 22 10.34 30.14 20.51
CA ALA A 22 10.92 30.33 19.19
C ALA A 22 12.42 30.71 19.26
N ALA A 23 12.83 31.54 20.23
CA ALA A 23 14.23 31.94 20.41
C ALA A 23 15.14 30.80 20.93
N LEU A 24 14.56 29.79 21.59
CA LEU A 24 15.27 28.60 22.07
C LEU A 24 15.50 27.54 20.98
N THR A 25 14.98 27.78 19.77
CA THR A 25 15.16 26.89 18.62
C THR A 25 16.25 27.49 17.72
N PRO A 26 17.50 27.02 17.77
CA PRO A 26 18.55 27.62 16.95
C PRO A 26 18.40 27.10 15.51
N MET A 27 18.36 28.03 14.56
CA MET A 27 18.31 27.84 13.09
C MET A 27 16.92 27.84 12.44
N THR A 28 16.17 28.92 12.58
CA THR A 28 15.13 29.25 11.58
C THR A 28 15.20 30.71 11.21
N ASP A 29 15.16 30.99 9.91
CA ASP A 29 15.03 32.34 9.37
C ASP A 29 13.65 32.93 9.72
N ASP A 30 13.54 34.27 9.70
CA ASP A 30 12.35 35.00 10.16
C ASP A 30 11.06 34.61 9.42
N LYS A 31 11.15 34.10 8.18
CA LYS A 31 10.00 33.65 7.39
C LYS A 31 9.39 32.40 8.00
N THR A 32 10.22 31.47 8.45
CA THR A 32 9.81 30.20 9.06
C THR A 32 9.16 30.43 10.43
N LYS A 33 9.72 31.36 11.23
CA LYS A 33 9.14 31.80 12.50
C LYS A 33 7.73 32.37 12.33
N LYS A 34 7.52 33.20 11.30
CA LYS A 34 6.22 33.83 11.00
C LYS A 34 5.17 32.83 10.50
N ARG A 35 5.57 31.78 9.76
CA ARG A 35 4.66 30.71 9.31
C ARG A 35 4.12 29.89 10.49
N LEU A 36 4.98 29.55 11.46
CA LEU A 36 4.57 28.83 12.66
C LEU A 36 3.56 29.61 13.50
N GLN A 37 3.78 30.92 13.69
CA GLN A 37 2.85 31.78 14.41
C GLN A 37 1.45 31.83 13.77
N ASN A 38 1.38 31.92 12.43
CA ASN A 38 0.12 31.96 11.70
C ASN A 38 -0.65 30.62 11.75
N ALA A 39 0.07 29.49 11.75
CA ALA A 39 -0.54 28.16 11.82
C ALA A 39 -1.22 27.91 13.18
N VAL A 40 -0.63 28.42 14.27
CA VAL A 40 -1.21 28.32 15.62
C VAL A 40 -2.47 29.18 15.75
N GLN A 41 -2.45 30.41 15.22
CA GLN A 41 -3.61 31.31 15.31
C GLN A 41 -4.86 30.79 14.56
N ARG A 42 -4.69 30.08 13.45
CA ARG A 42 -5.81 29.52 12.67
C ARG A 42 -6.57 28.40 13.38
N ARG A 43 -5.94 27.68 14.31
CA ARG A 43 -6.54 26.54 15.01
C ARG A 43 -7.45 26.92 16.20
N ILE A 44 -7.55 28.20 16.53
CA ILE A 44 -8.20 28.66 17.77
C ILE A 44 -9.59 29.27 17.51
N ALA A 45 -10.03 29.46 16.26
CA ALA A 45 -11.34 30.05 15.97
C ALA A 45 -12.46 28.99 15.96
N PRO A 46 -13.54 29.12 16.77
CA PRO A 46 -14.66 28.20 16.75
C PRO A 46 -15.78 28.68 15.81
N ASP A 47 -16.30 27.79 14.97
CA ASP A 47 -17.52 28.02 14.19
C ASP A 47 -18.71 27.26 14.81
N SER A 48 -19.87 27.92 14.81
CA SER A 48 -21.13 27.40 15.34
C SER A 48 -22.21 27.46 14.26
N PHE A 49 -22.77 26.32 13.86
CA PHE A 49 -24.00 26.29 13.08
C PHE A 49 -24.75 24.97 13.28
N THR A 50 -26.08 25.04 13.33
CA THR A 50 -27.02 23.91 13.45
C THR A 50 -28.19 24.15 12.51
N PRO A 51 -28.61 23.14 11.73
CA PRO A 51 -29.99 23.10 11.23
C PRO A 51 -30.72 21.75 11.40
N GLU A 52 -32.05 21.86 11.42
CA GLU A 52 -33.07 20.84 11.65
C GLU A 52 -33.33 19.93 10.44
N ALA A 53 -33.80 18.71 10.72
CA ALA A 53 -33.95 17.59 9.77
C ALA A 53 -35.40 17.35 9.33
N GLU A 54 -35.58 16.78 8.13
CA GLU A 54 -36.78 16.06 7.70
C GLU A 54 -36.41 14.79 6.89
N GLU A 55 -37.13 13.69 7.17
CA GLU A 55 -36.89 12.31 6.70
C GLU A 55 -37.41 12.04 5.27
N THR A 56 -36.77 11.12 4.53
CA THR A 56 -37.32 9.76 4.21
C THR A 56 -36.55 9.03 3.09
N GLY A 57 -36.46 7.69 3.22
CA GLY A 57 -36.56 6.74 2.09
C GLY A 57 -35.38 5.78 1.83
N ASP A 58 -35.59 4.48 2.09
CA ASP A 58 -34.61 3.37 2.01
C ASP A 58 -34.17 2.96 0.59
N ALA A 59 -32.86 2.65 0.42
CA ALA A 59 -32.32 1.88 -0.70
C ALA A 59 -31.12 0.99 -0.29
N LYS A 60 -31.04 -0.21 -0.89
CA LYS A 60 -30.11 -1.31 -0.54
C LYS A 60 -28.69 -1.16 -1.15
N PRO A 61 -27.63 -1.65 -0.48
CA PRO A 61 -26.23 -1.40 -0.86
C PRO A 61 -25.66 -2.37 -1.91
N ILE A 62 -24.68 -1.88 -2.67
CA ILE A 62 -23.79 -2.64 -3.58
C ILE A 62 -22.33 -2.33 -3.16
N ARG A 63 -21.50 -3.38 -3.04
CA ARG A 63 -20.08 -3.34 -2.60
C ARG A 63 -19.13 -2.91 -3.73
N HIS A 64 -18.00 -2.25 -3.43
CA HIS A 64 -16.67 -2.50 -4.03
C HIS A 64 -15.51 -1.74 -3.34
N SER A 65 -14.30 -2.17 -3.69
CA SER A 65 -12.99 -2.14 -3.02
C SER A 65 -12.18 -0.83 -3.09
N PHE A 66 -11.37 -0.60 -2.06
CA PHE A 66 -10.52 0.59 -1.85
C PHE A 66 -9.04 0.24 -2.06
N SER A 67 -8.39 0.77 -3.09
CA SER A 67 -6.96 1.11 -3.03
C SER A 67 -6.59 2.08 -4.15
N THR A 68 -6.09 3.28 -3.78
CA THR A 68 -5.00 4.05 -4.44
C THR A 68 -4.92 5.48 -3.88
N ALA A 69 -3.68 6.00 -3.74
CA ALA A 69 -3.21 7.30 -3.20
C ALA A 69 -2.87 7.26 -1.69
N PHE A 70 -1.69 7.65 -1.17
CA PHE A 70 -1.04 8.97 -1.28
C PHE A 70 0.45 8.94 -0.80
N SER A 71 1.38 9.63 -1.49
CA SER A 71 2.84 9.61 -1.21
C SER A 71 3.51 10.98 -0.95
N ALA A 72 2.86 11.96 -0.30
CA ALA A 72 3.38 13.34 -0.23
C ALA A 72 3.90 13.85 1.14
N VAL A 73 3.83 13.08 2.24
CA VAL A 73 4.12 13.61 3.60
C VAL A 73 5.53 13.27 4.13
N ALA A 74 6.21 12.26 3.58
CA ALA A 74 7.49 11.75 4.09
C ALA A 74 8.68 12.75 4.05
N ALA A 75 8.64 13.78 3.21
CA ALA A 75 9.77 14.71 3.03
C ALA A 75 10.06 15.63 4.23
N CYS A 76 9.12 15.80 5.17
CA CYS A 76 9.31 16.71 6.31
C CYS A 76 9.93 16.04 7.56
N LEU A 77 9.85 14.71 7.70
CA LEU A 77 10.35 14.00 8.90
C LEU A 77 11.84 13.65 8.81
N VAL A 78 12.38 13.45 7.61
CA VAL A 78 13.82 13.18 7.38
C VAL A 78 14.72 14.36 7.76
N ILE A 79 14.19 15.59 7.73
CA ILE A 79 14.94 16.81 8.08
C ILE A 79 15.07 16.96 9.61
N ALA A 80 14.18 16.38 10.41
CA ALA A 80 14.26 16.44 11.87
C ALA A 80 15.24 15.40 12.45
N GLY A 81 15.33 14.21 11.85
CA GLY A 81 16.25 13.15 12.28
C GLY A 81 17.73 13.46 12.00
N THR A 82 18.03 14.10 10.87
CA THR A 82 19.41 14.45 10.47
C THR A 82 20.03 15.55 11.34
N ALA A 83 19.22 16.43 11.94
CA ALA A 83 19.70 17.48 12.84
C ALA A 83 20.17 16.94 14.21
N ALA A 84 19.60 15.83 14.69
CA ALA A 84 19.98 15.23 15.98
C ALA A 84 21.31 14.46 15.91
N GLY A 85 21.57 13.74 14.82
CA GLY A 85 22.83 12.99 14.62
C GLY A 85 24.05 13.89 14.42
N ALA A 86 23.89 15.02 13.72
CA ALA A 86 24.99 15.96 13.47
C ALA A 86 25.45 16.72 14.73
N PHE A 87 24.59 16.84 15.76
CA PHE A 87 24.95 17.53 17.01
C PHE A 87 25.80 16.67 17.95
N TYR A 88 25.62 15.34 17.89
CA TYR A 88 26.38 14.40 18.72
C TYR A 88 27.84 14.25 18.24
N LEU A 89 28.09 14.34 16.93
CA LEU A 89 29.44 14.22 16.35
C LEU A 89 30.30 15.48 16.52
N LYS A 90 29.72 16.64 16.87
CA LYS A 90 30.46 17.91 16.96
C LYS A 90 31.05 18.21 18.35
N GLN A 91 30.71 17.43 19.39
CA GLN A 91 31.21 17.65 20.76
C GLN A 91 32.52 16.91 21.08
N ASN A 92 33.02 16.03 20.20
CA ASN A 92 34.28 15.29 20.41
C ASN A 92 35.43 15.78 19.50
N ALA A 93 35.56 17.09 19.30
CA ALA A 93 36.69 17.66 18.56
C ALA A 93 37.94 17.76 19.44
N VAL A 94 38.87 16.82 19.25
CA VAL A 94 40.24 16.82 19.81
C VAL A 94 41.04 18.03 19.27
N PRO A 95 41.87 18.70 20.10
CA PRO A 95 42.58 19.93 19.71
C PRO A 95 43.73 19.69 18.71
N ARG A 96 43.90 20.65 17.78
CA ARG A 96 45.06 20.78 16.88
C ARG A 96 46.35 21.05 17.67
N ILE A 97 47.41 20.32 17.35
CA ILE A 97 48.80 20.62 17.75
C ILE A 97 49.58 21.03 16.49
N ASP A 98 50.23 22.20 16.56
CA ASP A 98 51.17 22.71 15.55
C ASP A 98 52.55 22.02 15.64
N PRO A 99 53.36 22.02 14.57
CA PRO A 99 54.52 21.15 14.46
C PRO A 99 55.79 21.80 15.02
N ALA A 100 56.50 21.09 15.91
CA ALA A 100 57.93 21.28 16.09
C ALA A 100 58.59 20.04 16.69
N SER A 101 59.74 19.70 16.10
CA SER A 101 60.76 18.72 16.49
C SER A 101 60.80 18.30 17.96
N GLU A 102 60.92 17.00 18.21
CA GLU A 102 62.20 16.37 18.57
C GLU A 102 62.04 14.84 18.65
N VAL A 103 63.07 14.15 18.18
CA VAL A 103 63.19 12.69 18.16
C VAL A 103 63.38 12.19 19.59
N SER A 104 62.50 11.30 20.05
CA SER A 104 62.77 10.47 21.22
C SER A 104 62.13 9.09 21.04
N GLU A 105 62.98 8.08 20.97
CA GLU A 105 62.63 6.66 20.94
C GLU A 105 61.97 6.26 22.26
N LEU A 106 60.76 5.68 22.22
CA LEU A 106 60.33 4.72 23.25
C LEU A 106 59.02 4.00 22.89
N SER A 107 59.11 2.67 23.08
CA SER A 107 58.04 1.74 23.48
C SER A 107 56.83 1.58 22.56
N THR A 108 56.82 0.46 21.84
CA THR A 108 55.64 -0.11 21.19
C THR A 108 54.63 -0.55 22.24
N GLU A 109 53.68 0.33 22.56
CA GLU A 109 52.46 0.00 23.28
C GLU A 109 51.41 -0.42 22.24
N GLN A 110 50.97 -1.68 22.32
CA GLN A 110 49.97 -2.25 21.43
C GLN A 110 48.65 -1.49 21.59
N LEU A 111 48.21 -0.82 20.52
CA LEU A 111 46.84 -0.32 20.39
C LEU A 111 45.87 -1.50 20.52
N PRO A 112 44.76 -1.35 21.29
CA PRO A 112 43.70 -2.35 21.31
C PRO A 112 43.16 -2.50 19.89
N GLN A 113 43.26 -3.70 19.33
CA GLN A 113 42.46 -4.05 18.16
C GLN A 113 41.00 -3.91 18.56
N GLU A 114 40.32 -2.97 17.92
CA GLU A 114 38.87 -2.88 17.90
C GLU A 114 38.36 -4.22 17.37
N ILE A 115 37.78 -5.01 18.28
CA ILE A 115 37.12 -6.26 17.96
C ILE A 115 35.92 -5.83 17.12
N VAL A 116 36.05 -5.92 15.80
CA VAL A 116 34.91 -6.00 14.90
C VAL A 116 34.19 -7.26 15.34
N GLN A 117 33.11 -7.09 16.12
CA GLN A 117 32.17 -8.16 16.36
C GLN A 117 31.60 -8.48 14.97
N GLU A 118 32.07 -9.57 14.36
CA GLU A 118 31.30 -10.26 13.34
C GLU A 118 29.95 -10.57 14.00
N GLU A 119 28.94 -9.78 13.66
CA GLU A 119 27.55 -10.11 13.95
C GLU A 119 27.33 -11.47 13.30
N THR A 120 27.39 -12.50 14.14
CA THR A 120 27.17 -13.87 13.72
C THR A 120 25.71 -13.90 13.32
N GLN A 121 25.44 -13.88 12.02
CA GLN A 121 24.10 -13.93 11.45
C GLN A 121 23.43 -15.20 11.99
N ILE A 122 22.63 -15.03 13.05
CA ILE A 122 21.95 -16.14 13.71
C ILE A 122 20.96 -16.65 12.69
N SER A 123 21.16 -17.86 12.15
CA SER A 123 20.08 -18.54 11.45
C SER A 123 19.02 -18.86 12.51
N VAL A 124 18.08 -17.94 12.71
CA VAL A 124 16.94 -18.18 13.59
C VAL A 124 16.11 -19.26 12.91
N ASP A 125 16.23 -20.48 13.41
CA ASP A 125 15.30 -21.54 13.06
C ASP A 125 14.06 -21.34 13.92
N TYR A 126 12.94 -21.05 13.27
CA TYR A 126 11.68 -20.78 13.95
C TYR A 126 10.98 -22.10 14.29
N ASP A 127 10.58 -22.25 15.56
CA ASP A 127 9.84 -23.43 16.04
C ASP A 127 8.39 -23.38 15.57
N MET A 128 8.05 -24.17 14.54
CA MET A 128 6.69 -24.24 14.00
C MET A 128 5.66 -24.86 14.95
N THR A 129 6.04 -25.29 16.16
CA THR A 129 5.08 -25.67 17.22
C THR A 129 4.62 -24.48 18.07
N ASP A 130 5.26 -23.32 17.90
CA ASP A 130 4.94 -22.07 18.59
C ASP A 130 4.35 -21.02 17.64
N LYS A 131 3.46 -20.15 18.16
CA LYS A 131 2.79 -19.12 17.34
C LYS A 131 3.76 -18.10 16.75
N MET A 132 4.73 -17.62 17.54
CA MET A 132 5.75 -16.68 17.06
C MET A 132 6.72 -17.37 16.10
N GLY A 133 6.95 -18.67 16.27
CA GLY A 133 7.70 -19.45 15.31
C GLY A 133 6.99 -19.52 13.95
N VAL A 134 5.69 -19.82 13.90
CA VAL A 134 4.92 -19.80 12.65
C VAL A 134 4.92 -18.42 11.99
N LEU A 135 4.62 -17.37 12.75
CA LEU A 135 4.64 -15.99 12.26
C LEU A 135 6.03 -15.60 11.72
N GLY A 136 7.09 -15.86 12.49
CA GLY A 136 8.47 -15.60 12.10
C GLY A 136 8.88 -16.35 10.84
N LYS A 137 8.43 -17.60 10.68
CA LYS A 137 8.68 -18.40 9.47
C LYS A 137 8.00 -17.81 8.24
N MET A 138 6.74 -17.37 8.35
CA MET A 138 6.02 -16.72 7.24
C MET A 138 6.68 -15.40 6.82
N LEU A 139 6.99 -14.54 7.80
CA LEU A 139 7.62 -13.23 7.59
C LEU A 139 9.04 -13.29 7.00
N ASN A 140 9.69 -14.46 7.08
CA ASN A 140 11.05 -14.68 6.62
C ASN A 140 11.16 -15.89 5.69
N SER A 141 10.06 -16.22 5.00
CA SER A 141 9.95 -17.45 4.20
C SER A 141 10.95 -17.54 3.05
N MET A 142 11.33 -16.40 2.47
CA MET A 142 12.36 -16.32 1.41
C MET A 142 13.76 -16.74 1.87
N ASP A 143 14.04 -16.83 3.18
CA ASP A 143 15.36 -17.26 3.67
C ASP A 143 15.56 -18.78 3.64
N TYR A 144 14.54 -19.54 3.21
CA TYR A 144 14.52 -21.00 3.28
C TYR A 144 14.68 -21.70 1.93
N TYR A 145 14.90 -20.95 0.85
CA TYR A 145 15.11 -21.46 -0.51
C TYR A 145 15.86 -20.43 -1.34
N SER A 146 16.53 -20.87 -2.42
CA SER A 146 17.17 -19.98 -3.41
C SER A 146 16.29 -19.81 -4.64
N GLN A 147 15.65 -20.89 -5.07
CA GLN A 147 14.78 -20.89 -6.25
C GLN A 147 13.43 -21.49 -5.88
N VAL A 148 12.35 -20.97 -6.49
CA VAL A 148 11.01 -21.51 -6.31
C VAL A 148 10.20 -21.33 -7.58
N SER A 149 9.38 -22.32 -7.90
CA SER A 149 8.41 -22.24 -8.99
C SER A 149 7.12 -22.92 -8.58
N GLY A 150 6.01 -22.52 -9.18
CA GLY A 150 4.74 -23.12 -8.84
C GLY A 150 3.56 -22.52 -9.57
N GLU A 151 2.39 -22.95 -9.11
CA GLU A 151 1.12 -22.45 -9.57
C GLU A 151 0.12 -22.44 -8.42
N PHE A 152 -0.66 -21.37 -8.29
CA PHE A 152 -1.81 -21.32 -7.40
C PHE A 152 -2.98 -20.62 -8.05
N VAL A 153 -4.15 -20.80 -7.46
CA VAL A 153 -5.37 -20.10 -7.81
C VAL A 153 -5.85 -19.30 -6.61
N ARG A 154 -6.32 -18.07 -6.83
CA ARG A 154 -6.85 -17.18 -5.79
C ARG A 154 -8.11 -16.46 -6.24
N ASN A 155 -8.89 -15.92 -5.31
CA ASN A 155 -9.97 -15.00 -5.66
C ASN A 155 -9.45 -13.65 -6.17
N GLU A 156 -10.24 -13.04 -7.04
CA GLU A 156 -10.07 -11.66 -7.53
C GLU A 156 -11.25 -10.83 -7.00
N SER A 157 -10.98 -9.92 -6.07
CA SER A 157 -12.00 -9.21 -5.27
C SER A 157 -12.82 -8.18 -6.06
N ASP A 158 -12.32 -7.79 -7.24
CA ASP A 158 -12.96 -6.86 -8.17
C ASP A 158 -13.98 -7.54 -9.10
N MET A 159 -14.12 -8.86 -9.03
CA MET A 159 -14.93 -9.65 -9.95
C MET A 159 -15.91 -10.58 -9.22
N VAL A 160 -17.17 -10.60 -9.68
CA VAL A 160 -18.17 -11.57 -9.18
C VAL A 160 -17.74 -12.98 -9.59
N ASN A 161 -17.53 -13.85 -8.60
CA ASN A 161 -16.96 -15.18 -8.78
C ASN A 161 -15.61 -15.14 -9.56
N GLY A 162 -14.85 -14.05 -9.38
CA GLY A 162 -13.56 -13.85 -10.01
C GLY A 162 -12.47 -14.68 -9.36
N ALA A 163 -11.62 -15.26 -10.18
CA ALA A 163 -10.40 -15.90 -9.74
C ALA A 163 -9.26 -15.69 -10.74
N GLY A 164 -8.04 -15.82 -10.23
CA GLY A 164 -6.80 -15.72 -10.97
C GLY A 164 -5.96 -16.98 -10.77
N ILE A 165 -5.41 -17.54 -11.84
CA ILE A 165 -4.36 -18.56 -11.80
C ILE A 165 -3.03 -17.85 -11.98
N VAL A 166 -2.13 -18.01 -11.01
CA VAL A 166 -0.79 -17.45 -11.02
C VAL A 166 0.20 -18.59 -11.20
N THR A 167 0.91 -18.62 -12.33
CA THR A 167 2.05 -19.50 -12.59
C THR A 167 3.33 -18.68 -12.44
N PHE A 168 4.35 -19.19 -11.73
CA PHE A 168 5.53 -18.40 -11.43
C PHE A 168 6.82 -19.22 -11.35
N ALA A 169 7.95 -18.52 -11.52
CA ALA A 169 9.30 -18.96 -11.23
C ALA A 169 10.11 -17.78 -10.68
N VAL A 170 10.88 -17.99 -9.62
CA VAL A 170 11.68 -16.98 -8.91
C VAL A 170 13.06 -17.57 -8.63
N ASP A 171 14.09 -16.76 -8.87
CA ASP A 171 15.47 -17.02 -8.49
C ASP A 171 15.96 -15.85 -7.63
N LEU A 172 16.07 -16.10 -6.32
CA LEU A 172 16.48 -15.14 -5.30
C LEU A 172 17.97 -14.85 -5.32
N ASP A 173 18.80 -15.71 -5.93
CA ASP A 173 20.24 -15.49 -6.07
C ASP A 173 20.54 -14.64 -7.31
N ALA A 174 19.81 -14.87 -8.39
CA ALA A 174 19.91 -14.09 -9.63
C ALA A 174 19.09 -12.79 -9.62
N TRP A 175 18.23 -12.61 -8.62
CA TRP A 175 17.26 -11.51 -8.50
C TRP A 175 16.34 -11.42 -9.71
N THR A 176 15.83 -12.57 -10.16
CA THR A 176 14.93 -12.62 -11.30
C THR A 176 13.63 -13.31 -10.93
N SER A 177 12.53 -12.85 -11.52
CA SER A 177 11.26 -13.58 -11.46
C SER A 177 10.52 -13.51 -12.77
N ASN A 178 9.68 -14.51 -13.00
CA ASN A 178 8.70 -14.53 -14.06
C ASN A 178 7.37 -15.02 -13.49
N GLN A 179 6.29 -14.33 -13.79
CA GLN A 179 4.96 -14.68 -13.33
C GLN A 179 3.97 -14.46 -14.47
N GLN A 180 3.01 -15.35 -14.57
CA GLN A 180 1.87 -15.22 -15.47
C GLN A 180 0.59 -15.35 -14.65
N LEU A 181 -0.28 -14.37 -14.77
CA LEU A 181 -1.60 -14.36 -14.17
C LEU A 181 -2.65 -14.46 -15.26
N VAL A 182 -3.52 -15.47 -15.17
CA VAL A 182 -4.71 -15.64 -16.02
C VAL A 182 -5.94 -15.45 -15.16
N ARG A 183 -6.78 -14.46 -15.49
CA ARG A 183 -7.99 -14.13 -14.72
C ARG A 183 -9.24 -14.54 -15.45
N GLY A 184 -10.28 -14.84 -14.68
CA GLY A 184 -11.62 -15.03 -15.22
C GLY A 184 -12.66 -15.26 -14.13
N SER A 185 -13.91 -15.39 -14.56
CA SER A 185 -15.01 -15.83 -13.69
C SER A 185 -15.06 -17.34 -13.70
N LEU A 186 -15.06 -17.95 -12.53
CA LEU A 186 -15.16 -19.41 -12.43
C LEU A 186 -16.52 -19.89 -12.97
N SER A 187 -16.50 -20.98 -13.72
CA SER A 187 -17.71 -21.70 -14.13
C SER A 187 -18.26 -22.60 -13.01
N LEU A 188 -17.41 -22.94 -12.04
CA LEU A 188 -17.73 -23.69 -10.83
C LEU A 188 -17.80 -22.76 -9.60
N PRO A 189 -18.46 -23.19 -8.51
CA PRO A 189 -18.34 -22.53 -7.20
C PRO A 189 -16.89 -22.54 -6.71
N ALA A 190 -16.46 -21.45 -6.06
CA ALA A 190 -15.11 -21.32 -5.52
C ALA A 190 -14.75 -22.44 -4.54
N GLU A 191 -15.71 -22.93 -3.76
CA GLU A 191 -15.52 -24.03 -2.81
C GLU A 191 -15.09 -25.34 -3.49
N GLU A 192 -15.58 -25.61 -4.71
CA GLU A 192 -15.18 -26.81 -5.46
C GLU A 192 -13.73 -26.69 -5.93
N VAL A 193 -13.32 -25.50 -6.39
CA VAL A 193 -11.93 -25.20 -6.77
C VAL A 193 -11.01 -25.31 -5.55
N LEU A 194 -11.44 -24.78 -4.40
CA LEU A 194 -10.74 -24.92 -3.13
C LEU A 194 -10.63 -26.37 -2.63
N GLN A 195 -11.49 -27.27 -3.10
CA GLN A 195 -11.42 -28.72 -2.84
C GLN A 195 -10.57 -29.46 -3.88
N GLY A 196 -10.05 -28.76 -4.89
CA GLY A 196 -9.14 -29.29 -5.91
C GLY A 196 -9.79 -29.57 -7.26
N ALA A 197 -11.01 -29.08 -7.51
CA ALA A 197 -11.54 -29.04 -8.86
C ALA A 197 -10.67 -28.13 -9.75
N GLU A 198 -10.54 -28.50 -11.02
CA GLU A 198 -9.80 -27.69 -11.98
C GLU A 198 -10.53 -26.36 -12.19
N PRO A 199 -9.86 -25.20 -12.03
CA PRO A 199 -10.47 -23.92 -12.33
C PRO A 199 -10.78 -23.86 -13.83
N ASP A 200 -12.07 -23.71 -14.15
CA ASP A 200 -12.55 -23.49 -15.51
C ASP A 200 -13.13 -22.08 -15.58
N PHE A 201 -12.58 -21.25 -16.47
CA PHE A 201 -13.01 -19.87 -16.63
C PHE A 201 -14.06 -19.76 -17.72
N ALA A 202 -15.23 -19.23 -17.37
CA ALA A 202 -16.24 -18.88 -18.36
C ALA A 202 -15.70 -17.79 -19.29
N ALA A 203 -16.05 -17.88 -20.58
CA ALA A 203 -15.71 -16.83 -21.54
C ALA A 203 -16.41 -15.52 -21.13
N ILE A 204 -15.65 -14.56 -20.59
CA ILE A 204 -16.19 -13.25 -20.24
C ILE A 204 -16.18 -12.37 -21.50
N ALA A 205 -17.36 -11.96 -21.94
CA ALA A 205 -17.51 -11.22 -23.19
C ALA A 205 -17.02 -9.75 -23.15
N ASN A 206 -16.82 -9.15 -21.96
CA ASN A 206 -16.83 -7.69 -21.82
C ASN A 206 -15.85 -7.05 -20.80
N TYR A 207 -14.74 -7.70 -20.44
CA TYR A 207 -13.74 -7.03 -19.59
C TYR A 207 -12.45 -6.76 -20.37
N ASP A 208 -12.09 -5.48 -20.50
CA ASP A 208 -10.81 -5.04 -21.09
C ASP A 208 -9.60 -5.47 -20.23
N ALA A 209 -9.83 -5.98 -19.02
CA ALA A 209 -8.81 -6.60 -18.16
C ALA A 209 -8.75 -8.15 -18.27
N ASN A 210 -9.46 -8.76 -19.24
CA ASN A 210 -9.47 -10.21 -19.49
C ASN A 210 -8.16 -10.76 -20.11
N GLY A 211 -7.07 -10.02 -20.01
CA GLY A 211 -5.77 -10.43 -20.52
C GLY A 211 -5.01 -11.24 -19.49
N GLY A 212 -4.20 -12.19 -19.96
CA GLY A 212 -3.09 -12.66 -19.16
C GLY A 212 -2.19 -11.48 -18.79
N LEU A 213 -1.75 -11.38 -17.55
CA LEU A 213 -0.71 -10.44 -17.14
C LEU A 213 0.58 -11.23 -17.00
N ARG A 214 1.69 -10.68 -17.50
CA ARG A 214 3.01 -11.26 -17.21
C ARG A 214 3.88 -10.25 -16.52
N TYR A 215 4.48 -10.69 -15.43
CA TYR A 215 5.45 -9.91 -14.69
C TYR A 215 6.82 -10.54 -14.88
N TYR A 216 7.79 -9.71 -15.17
CA TYR A 216 9.20 -10.10 -15.16
C TYR A 216 9.96 -9.10 -14.31
N SER A 217 10.87 -9.59 -13.48
CA SER A 217 11.78 -8.74 -12.70
C SER A 217 13.23 -9.17 -12.90
N GLU A 218 14.13 -8.19 -12.85
CA GLU A 218 15.58 -8.36 -12.87
C GLU A 218 16.22 -7.27 -12.01
N GLY A 219 16.73 -7.66 -10.84
CA GLY A 219 17.15 -6.73 -9.80
C GLY A 219 16.01 -5.82 -9.35
N SER A 220 16.24 -4.50 -9.37
CA SER A 220 15.21 -3.50 -9.05
C SER A 220 14.24 -3.19 -10.19
N ARG A 221 14.49 -3.75 -11.39
CA ARG A 221 13.66 -3.47 -12.58
C ARG A 221 12.49 -4.43 -12.64
N LYS A 222 11.33 -3.88 -12.97
CA LYS A 222 10.08 -4.61 -13.10
C LYS A 222 9.42 -4.28 -14.44
N TYR A 223 8.87 -5.30 -15.05
CA TYR A 223 8.22 -5.25 -16.36
C TYR A 223 6.86 -5.91 -16.23
N CYS A 224 5.81 -5.21 -16.67
CA CYS A 224 4.46 -5.74 -16.77
C CYS A 224 4.07 -5.81 -18.25
N LEU A 225 3.60 -6.97 -18.69
CA LEU A 225 3.04 -7.19 -20.02
C LEU A 225 1.56 -7.52 -19.88
N PHE A 226 0.73 -6.80 -20.64
CA PHE A 226 -0.64 -7.20 -20.86
C PHE A 226 -0.68 -8.10 -22.10
N ASP A 227 -1.23 -9.31 -21.99
CA ASP A 227 -1.52 -10.21 -23.13
C ASP A 227 -2.74 -9.70 -23.94
N ASP A 228 -2.87 -8.38 -24.11
CA ASP A 228 -3.87 -7.80 -25.00
C ASP A 228 -3.40 -7.88 -26.47
N ALA A 229 -4.30 -7.56 -27.41
CA ALA A 229 -3.98 -7.58 -28.83
C ALA A 229 -2.87 -6.57 -29.23
N SER A 230 -2.54 -5.61 -28.35
CA SER A 230 -1.49 -4.63 -28.60
C SER A 230 -0.10 -5.20 -28.31
N GLY A 231 0.00 -6.17 -27.40
CA GLY A 231 1.27 -6.74 -26.95
C GLY A 231 2.21 -5.71 -26.31
N ALA A 232 1.65 -4.58 -25.84
CA ALA A 232 2.41 -3.47 -25.26
C ALA A 232 2.96 -3.85 -23.88
N TRP A 233 4.23 -3.52 -23.67
CA TRP A 233 4.90 -3.66 -22.38
C TRP A 233 4.90 -2.32 -21.66
N TYR A 234 4.68 -2.37 -20.36
CA TYR A 234 4.84 -1.22 -19.48
C TYR A 234 5.97 -1.51 -18.51
N ARG A 235 6.96 -0.63 -18.50
CA ARG A 235 7.98 -0.60 -17.45
C ARG A 235 7.39 0.15 -16.27
N SER A 236 7.25 -0.50 -15.13
CA SER A 236 6.89 0.22 -13.89
C SER A 236 8.14 0.91 -13.34
N GLU A 237 7.92 1.85 -12.43
CA GLU A 237 9.01 2.46 -11.66
C GLU A 237 9.90 1.40 -11.02
N PRO A 238 11.21 1.66 -10.89
CA PRO A 238 12.11 0.76 -10.19
C PRO A 238 11.57 0.55 -8.77
N GLY A 239 11.41 -0.71 -8.37
CA GLY A 239 11.09 -1.04 -6.99
C GLY A 239 12.32 -0.86 -6.11
N GLU A 240 12.14 -0.98 -4.80
CA GLU A 240 13.25 -1.17 -3.88
C GLU A 240 14.03 -2.42 -4.28
N ALA A 241 15.36 -2.32 -4.28
CA ALA A 241 16.22 -3.45 -4.58
C ALA A 241 16.13 -4.45 -3.43
N TYR A 242 15.93 -5.72 -3.77
CA TYR A 242 16.06 -6.80 -2.80
C TYR A 242 17.47 -6.81 -2.22
N ASP A 243 17.58 -6.90 -0.90
CA ASP A 243 18.83 -7.14 -0.21
C ASP A 243 18.72 -8.47 0.56
N PRO A 244 19.39 -9.55 0.13
CA PRO A 244 19.37 -10.81 0.85
C PRO A 244 20.01 -10.71 2.24
N ASP A 245 20.88 -9.70 2.45
CA ASP A 245 21.51 -9.42 3.74
C ASP A 245 20.64 -8.50 4.62
N GLU A 246 19.46 -8.07 4.14
CA GLU A 246 18.49 -7.34 4.94
C GLU A 246 18.11 -8.13 6.19
N ALA A 247 18.07 -7.43 7.32
CA ALA A 247 17.76 -8.05 8.61
C ALA A 247 16.40 -8.76 8.56
N LYS A 248 16.38 -9.98 9.11
CA LYS A 248 15.14 -10.73 9.28
C LYS A 248 14.14 -9.96 10.12
N VAL A 249 12.86 -10.08 9.77
CA VAL A 249 11.78 -9.47 10.52
C VAL A 249 11.60 -10.25 11.83
N ASP A 250 11.77 -9.58 12.96
CA ASP A 250 11.50 -10.15 14.29
C ASP A 250 9.97 -10.17 14.53
N PRO A 251 9.35 -11.36 14.65
CA PRO A 251 7.91 -11.46 14.85
C PRO A 251 7.44 -10.82 16.16
N GLU A 252 8.23 -10.89 17.24
CA GLU A 252 7.84 -10.29 18.53
C GLU A 252 7.87 -8.77 18.46
N ALA A 253 8.90 -8.21 17.82
CA ALA A 253 9.00 -6.77 17.60
C ALA A 253 7.84 -6.27 16.72
N LEU A 254 7.45 -7.04 15.71
CA LEU A 254 6.33 -6.69 14.82
C LEU A 254 4.99 -6.68 15.57
N VAL A 255 4.71 -7.70 16.38
CA VAL A 255 3.49 -7.77 17.22
C VAL A 255 3.45 -6.59 18.20
N GLN A 256 4.58 -6.24 18.81
CA GLN A 256 4.66 -5.09 19.72
C GLN A 256 4.41 -3.76 19.00
N TYR A 257 4.97 -3.61 17.79
CA TYR A 257 4.76 -2.44 16.95
C TYR A 257 3.28 -2.29 16.58
N ASP A 258 2.65 -3.37 16.08
CA ASP A 258 1.24 -3.36 15.71
C ASP A 258 0.32 -3.01 16.89
N ALA A 259 0.55 -3.61 18.05
CA ALA A 259 -0.19 -3.30 19.28
C ALA A 259 -0.03 -1.83 19.70
N GLN A 260 1.16 -1.25 19.53
CA GLN A 260 1.42 0.16 19.83
C GLN A 260 0.68 1.09 18.87
N VAL A 261 0.66 0.78 17.58
CA VAL A 261 -0.03 1.57 16.55
C VAL A 261 -1.55 1.58 16.82
N HIS A 262 -2.14 0.41 17.06
CA HIS A 262 -3.55 0.28 17.42
C HIS A 262 -3.90 1.02 18.72
N ALA A 263 -3.05 0.94 19.75
CA ALA A 263 -3.26 1.66 21.01
C ALA A 263 -3.28 3.19 20.86
N ASN A 264 -2.64 3.73 19.81
CA ASN A 264 -2.63 5.15 19.50
C ASN A 264 -3.81 5.59 18.60
N GLY A 265 -4.64 4.66 18.14
CA GLY A 265 -5.70 4.93 17.16
C GLY A 265 -5.16 5.29 15.77
N GLU A 266 -3.89 4.97 15.51
CA GLU A 266 -3.29 5.08 14.18
C GLU A 266 -3.62 3.79 13.40
N GLN A 267 -3.90 3.92 12.10
CA GLN A 267 -4.00 2.75 11.25
C GLN A 267 -2.58 2.23 10.97
N ALA A 268 -2.32 0.95 11.24
CA ALA A 268 -1.02 0.28 11.01
C ALA A 268 -0.55 0.25 9.55
N VAL A 269 -1.39 0.76 8.65
CA VAL A 269 -1.29 0.58 7.20
C VAL A 269 -0.12 1.35 6.57
N GLU A 270 0.47 2.35 7.23
CA GLU A 270 1.44 3.23 6.56
C GLU A 270 2.88 2.70 6.44
N SER A 271 3.31 1.69 7.19
CA SER A 271 4.70 1.20 7.07
C SER A 271 4.97 -0.12 7.80
N PHE A 272 4.34 -1.21 7.40
CA PHE A 272 4.90 -2.51 7.75
C PHE A 272 6.31 -2.62 7.14
N PRO A 273 7.34 -2.95 7.93
CA PRO A 273 8.71 -3.06 7.44
C PRO A 273 8.86 -4.37 6.67
N TYR A 274 8.22 -4.46 5.51
CA TYR A 274 8.41 -5.59 4.61
C TYR A 274 9.79 -5.50 4.00
N ARG A 275 10.41 -6.66 3.81
CA ARG A 275 11.65 -6.75 3.03
C ARG A 275 11.32 -6.54 1.57
N ALA A 276 12.23 -5.91 0.84
CA ALA A 276 12.14 -5.91 -0.61
C ALA A 276 12.17 -7.36 -1.11
N THR A 277 11.63 -7.63 -2.30
CA THR A 277 11.63 -8.98 -2.87
C THR A 277 11.71 -8.92 -4.40
N PRO A 278 12.45 -9.82 -5.06
CA PRO A 278 12.43 -9.89 -6.53
C PRO A 278 11.10 -10.48 -7.03
N ALA A 279 10.34 -11.16 -6.18
CA ALA A 279 9.05 -11.77 -6.49
C ALA A 279 7.88 -10.78 -6.66
N ASN A 280 8.11 -9.49 -6.40
CA ASN A 280 7.17 -8.36 -6.20
C ASN A 280 6.04 -8.19 -7.24
N ALA A 281 5.13 -9.17 -7.25
CA ALA A 281 3.83 -9.24 -7.89
C ALA A 281 3.07 -10.40 -7.20
N TYR A 282 2.16 -11.08 -7.89
CA TYR A 282 1.22 -12.01 -7.27
C TYR A 282 1.82 -13.20 -6.51
N CYS A 283 2.98 -13.72 -6.90
CA CYS A 283 3.52 -14.92 -6.25
C CYS A 283 3.91 -14.73 -4.78
N VAL A 284 4.08 -13.47 -4.32
CA VAL A 284 4.34 -13.16 -2.90
C VAL A 284 3.23 -13.69 -1.99
N ASP A 285 1.98 -13.74 -2.46
CA ASP A 285 0.83 -14.31 -1.75
C ASP A 285 1.09 -15.74 -1.22
N CYS A 286 1.91 -16.49 -1.94
CA CYS A 286 2.28 -17.87 -1.61
C CYS A 286 3.67 -17.94 -0.97
N ILE A 287 4.68 -17.39 -1.66
CA ILE A 287 6.08 -17.68 -1.32
C ILE A 287 6.66 -16.71 -0.28
N TYR A 288 6.04 -15.54 -0.13
CA TYR A 288 6.40 -14.51 0.85
C TYR A 288 5.12 -13.88 1.46
N PRO A 289 4.31 -14.66 2.20
CA PRO A 289 2.91 -14.35 2.50
C PRO A 289 2.76 -13.33 3.62
N VAL A 290 3.45 -12.20 3.53
CA VAL A 290 3.48 -11.16 4.58
C VAL A 290 2.12 -10.51 4.81
N GLU A 291 1.33 -10.29 3.76
CA GLU A 291 -0.03 -9.75 3.88
C GLU A 291 -0.94 -10.72 4.65
N TYR A 292 -0.78 -12.03 4.44
CA TYR A 292 -1.51 -13.04 5.22
C TYR A 292 -0.99 -13.19 6.64
N ALA A 293 0.31 -12.94 6.88
CA ALA A 293 0.88 -12.96 8.22
C ALA A 293 0.26 -11.90 9.14
N GLU A 294 -0.38 -10.86 8.60
CA GLU A 294 -1.09 -9.83 9.38
C GLU A 294 -2.26 -10.39 10.19
N TYR A 295 -2.90 -11.46 9.71
CA TYR A 295 -3.94 -12.18 10.46
C TYR A 295 -3.41 -12.79 11.77
N LEU A 296 -2.08 -12.92 11.90
CA LEU A 296 -1.43 -13.57 13.02
C LEU A 296 -0.85 -12.59 14.05
N LEU A 297 -0.97 -11.27 13.82
CA LEU A 297 -0.36 -10.23 14.67
C LEU A 297 -0.97 -10.15 16.08
N ASP A 298 -2.23 -10.54 16.26
CA ASP A 298 -2.80 -10.78 17.59
C ASP A 298 -2.80 -12.28 17.90
N PRO A 299 -1.81 -12.79 18.65
CA PRO A 299 -1.72 -14.20 18.97
C PRO A 299 -2.91 -14.73 19.77
N ASP A 300 -3.75 -13.90 20.37
CA ASP A 300 -4.92 -14.34 21.12
C ASP A 300 -6.13 -14.66 20.22
N THR A 301 -6.07 -14.30 18.93
CA THR A 301 -7.19 -14.44 17.97
C THR A 301 -7.14 -15.70 17.11
N TRP A 302 -6.06 -16.48 17.19
CA TRP A 302 -5.85 -17.67 16.37
C TRP A 302 -5.10 -18.76 17.13
N GLU A 303 -5.11 -19.99 16.61
CA GLU A 303 -4.43 -21.14 17.19
C GLU A 303 -3.86 -22.08 16.13
N ILE A 304 -2.82 -22.83 16.50
CA ILE A 304 -2.33 -23.96 15.72
C ILE A 304 -3.25 -25.14 16.05
N THR A 305 -4.08 -25.54 15.10
CA THR A 305 -5.12 -26.57 15.30
C THR A 305 -4.65 -27.97 14.95
N GLY A 306 -3.58 -28.09 14.16
CA GLY A 306 -3.03 -29.38 13.80
C GLY A 306 -1.92 -29.31 12.76
N GLU A 307 -1.65 -30.47 12.17
CA GLU A 307 -0.74 -30.63 11.05
C GLU A 307 -1.44 -31.43 9.94
N GLU A 308 -1.19 -31.06 8.69
CA GLU A 308 -1.74 -31.76 7.52
C GLU A 308 -0.69 -31.87 6.42
N THR A 309 -0.76 -32.94 5.64
CA THR A 309 0.08 -33.08 4.45
C THR A 309 -0.65 -32.48 3.24
N PHE A 310 -0.11 -31.42 2.65
CA PHE A 310 -0.65 -30.76 1.46
C PHE A 310 0.43 -30.65 0.39
N LEU A 311 0.13 -31.12 -0.84
CA LEU A 311 1.13 -31.23 -1.93
C LEU A 311 2.41 -31.97 -1.51
N GLU A 312 2.26 -33.07 -0.75
CA GLU A 312 3.36 -33.87 -0.21
C GLU A 312 4.26 -33.11 0.79
N ARG A 313 3.83 -31.93 1.25
CA ARG A 313 4.53 -31.11 2.23
C ARG A 313 3.81 -31.14 3.57
N ASN A 314 4.56 -31.10 4.67
CA ASN A 314 3.98 -31.05 6.01
C ASN A 314 3.68 -29.61 6.38
N CYS A 315 2.41 -29.30 6.57
CA CYS A 315 1.92 -27.98 6.94
C CYS A 315 1.47 -27.96 8.40
N VAL A 316 1.64 -26.81 9.06
CA VAL A 316 0.81 -26.47 10.22
C VAL A 316 -0.52 -25.91 9.74
N VAL A 317 -1.60 -26.27 10.42
CA VAL A 317 -2.94 -25.76 10.15
C VAL A 317 -3.29 -24.74 11.22
N LEU A 318 -3.57 -23.51 10.78
CA LEU A 318 -3.94 -22.39 11.64
C LEU A 318 -5.42 -22.11 11.47
N GLN A 319 -6.11 -21.80 12.57
CA GLN A 319 -7.48 -21.29 12.53
C GLN A 319 -7.61 -20.12 13.49
N GLY A 320 -8.39 -19.12 13.11
CA GLY A 320 -8.58 -17.94 13.95
C GLY A 320 -9.52 -16.92 13.34
N ARG A 321 -9.47 -15.71 13.87
CA ARG A 321 -10.21 -14.56 13.37
C ARG A 321 -9.25 -13.40 13.10
N GLY A 322 -9.32 -12.82 11.92
CA GLY A 322 -8.50 -11.65 11.58
C GLY A 322 -8.85 -10.45 12.46
N THR A 323 -7.84 -9.79 13.00
CA THR A 323 -7.96 -8.63 13.89
C THR A 323 -8.68 -7.45 13.22
N GLN A 324 -8.35 -7.20 11.95
CA GLN A 324 -8.88 -6.06 11.21
C GLN A 324 -10.17 -6.39 10.44
N SER A 325 -10.33 -7.64 9.99
CA SER A 325 -11.41 -8.01 9.05
C SER A 325 -12.63 -8.66 9.72
N GLU A 326 -12.52 -9.05 11.00
CA GLU A 326 -13.50 -9.90 11.70
C GLU A 326 -13.85 -11.21 10.96
N LEU A 327 -13.03 -11.60 9.97
CA LEU A 327 -13.23 -12.82 9.19
C LEU A 327 -12.61 -14.01 9.91
N ASP A 328 -13.35 -15.12 9.98
CA ASP A 328 -12.81 -16.39 10.43
C ASP A 328 -11.93 -16.94 9.30
N PHE A 329 -10.72 -17.42 9.61
CA PHE A 329 -9.78 -17.90 8.61
C PHE A 329 -9.22 -19.28 8.92
N THR A 330 -8.72 -19.95 7.89
CA THR A 330 -7.89 -21.15 8.01
C THR A 330 -6.69 -21.03 7.06
N MET A 331 -5.50 -21.41 7.54
CA MET A 331 -4.24 -21.35 6.78
C MET A 331 -3.47 -22.67 6.86
N TYR A 332 -2.80 -23.02 5.77
CA TYR A 332 -1.86 -24.15 5.71
C TYR A 332 -0.48 -23.60 5.38
N VAL A 333 0.41 -23.62 6.36
CA VAL A 333 1.75 -23.03 6.25
C VAL A 333 2.78 -24.16 6.21
N ASP A 334 3.60 -24.20 5.16
CA ASP A 334 4.66 -25.20 5.02
C ASP A 334 5.67 -25.10 6.17
N LYS A 335 5.86 -26.17 6.94
CA LYS A 335 6.75 -26.17 8.11
C LYS A 335 8.21 -25.92 7.77
N VAL A 336 8.62 -26.27 6.56
CA VAL A 336 10.01 -26.16 6.13
C VAL A 336 10.36 -24.74 5.72
N THR A 337 9.49 -24.10 4.93
CA THR A 337 9.78 -22.82 4.27
C THR A 337 8.98 -21.64 4.79
N GLY A 338 7.84 -21.85 5.46
CA GLY A 338 6.92 -20.78 5.83
C GLY A 338 6.03 -20.28 4.69
N CYS A 339 6.09 -20.88 3.50
CA CYS A 339 5.18 -20.54 2.40
C CYS A 339 3.74 -20.91 2.72
N LEU A 340 2.79 -20.10 2.25
CA LEU A 340 1.35 -20.32 2.37
C LEU A 340 0.87 -21.21 1.22
N LEU A 341 0.35 -22.40 1.55
CA LEU A 341 -0.10 -23.36 0.54
C LEU A 341 -1.62 -23.36 0.33
N TRP A 342 -2.35 -22.92 1.33
CA TRP A 342 -3.80 -22.84 1.29
C TRP A 342 -4.27 -21.79 2.28
N PHE A 343 -5.26 -20.99 1.87
CA PHE A 343 -5.92 -20.00 2.70
C PHE A 343 -7.40 -19.92 2.33
N GLU A 344 -8.24 -19.80 3.35
CA GLU A 344 -9.58 -19.28 3.17
C GLU A 344 -9.94 -18.36 4.34
N SER A 345 -10.74 -17.34 4.05
CA SER A 345 -11.42 -16.52 5.05
C SER A 345 -12.92 -16.48 4.76
N ARG A 346 -13.72 -16.40 5.82
CA ARG A 346 -15.18 -16.44 5.75
C ARG A 346 -15.79 -15.35 6.61
N TYR A 347 -16.88 -14.78 6.12
CA TYR A 347 -17.75 -13.95 6.94
C TYR A 347 -18.41 -14.78 8.05
N SER A 348 -18.91 -14.12 9.09
CA SER A 348 -19.70 -14.76 10.16
C SER A 348 -20.96 -15.49 9.65
N SER A 349 -21.41 -15.19 8.43
CA SER A 349 -22.48 -15.91 7.72
C SER A 349 -22.04 -17.28 7.17
N GLY A 350 -20.74 -17.57 7.15
CA GLY A 350 -20.13 -18.74 6.51
C GLY A 350 -19.78 -18.55 5.04
N GLU A 351 -20.15 -17.41 4.43
CA GLU A 351 -19.80 -17.08 3.05
C GLU A 351 -18.29 -16.87 2.88
N LEU A 352 -17.73 -17.45 1.82
CA LEU A 352 -16.33 -17.32 1.47
C LEU A 352 -16.01 -15.88 1.08
N ALA A 353 -15.03 -15.27 1.75
CA ALA A 353 -14.61 -13.89 1.51
C ALA A 353 -13.37 -13.86 0.62
N GLU A 354 -12.31 -14.53 1.04
CA GLU A 354 -11.05 -14.61 0.31
C GLU A 354 -10.50 -16.02 0.35
N TRP A 355 -9.70 -16.37 -0.66
CA TRP A 355 -9.13 -17.69 -0.72
C TRP A 355 -7.95 -17.79 -1.68
N LEU A 356 -7.05 -18.72 -1.37
CA LEU A 356 -5.89 -19.09 -2.17
C LEU A 356 -5.65 -20.60 -2.03
N ARG A 357 -5.33 -21.27 -3.13
CA ARG A 357 -4.93 -22.69 -3.14
C ARG A 357 -3.77 -22.92 -4.09
N VAL A 358 -2.66 -23.40 -3.54
CA VAL A 358 -1.51 -23.86 -4.33
C VAL A 358 -1.84 -25.18 -5.01
N ARG A 359 -1.44 -25.29 -6.27
CA ARG A 359 -1.65 -26.44 -7.15
C ARG A 359 -0.35 -27.20 -7.40
N SER A 360 0.76 -26.47 -7.48
CA SER A 360 2.11 -27.03 -7.58
C SER A 360 3.12 -26.09 -6.94
N LEU A 361 4.18 -26.65 -6.36
CA LEU A 361 5.29 -25.90 -5.78
C LEU A 361 6.55 -26.76 -5.79
N ALA A 362 7.64 -26.20 -6.28
CA ALA A 362 8.96 -26.84 -6.34
C ALA A 362 10.04 -25.83 -5.96
N PHE A 363 11.09 -26.30 -5.28
CA PHE A 363 12.16 -25.47 -4.74
C PHE A 363 13.52 -25.91 -5.29
N ASP A 364 14.46 -24.97 -5.34
CA ASP A 364 15.87 -25.19 -5.66
C ASP A 364 16.07 -26.00 -6.95
N GLU A 365 16.74 -27.15 -6.88
CA GLU A 365 17.06 -27.99 -8.04
C GLU A 365 15.83 -28.55 -8.78
N ASP A 366 14.68 -28.61 -8.10
CA ASP A 366 13.41 -29.02 -8.68
C ASP A 366 12.60 -27.84 -9.24
N ALA A 367 13.00 -26.60 -8.95
CA ALA A 367 12.31 -25.42 -9.45
C ALA A 367 12.52 -25.25 -10.96
N ALA A 368 11.44 -24.86 -11.65
CA ALA A 368 11.54 -24.45 -13.05
C ALA A 368 12.41 -23.17 -13.15
N PRO A 369 13.30 -23.07 -14.16
CA PRO A 369 14.14 -21.91 -14.32
C PRO A 369 13.33 -20.67 -14.68
N VAL A 370 13.78 -19.51 -14.21
CA VAL A 370 13.19 -18.23 -14.61
C VAL A 370 13.42 -18.02 -16.11
N THR A 371 12.32 -17.98 -16.87
CA THR A 371 12.39 -17.71 -18.31
C THR A 371 12.35 -16.22 -18.55
N ASP A 372 13.38 -15.68 -19.21
CA ASP A 372 13.37 -14.31 -19.68
C ASP A 372 12.38 -14.15 -20.83
N THR A 373 11.18 -13.64 -20.53
CA THR A 373 10.11 -13.41 -21.50
C THR A 373 10.38 -12.23 -22.43
N ARG A 374 11.50 -11.52 -22.24
CA ARG A 374 11.96 -10.43 -23.12
C ARG A 374 12.57 -10.94 -24.42
N VAL A 375 13.09 -12.18 -24.44
CA VAL A 375 13.84 -12.74 -25.57
C VAL A 375 12.96 -12.82 -26.83
N GLY A 376 13.41 -12.19 -27.92
CA GLY A 376 12.72 -12.21 -29.23
C GLY A 376 11.83 -10.99 -29.53
N ARG A 377 11.79 -9.98 -28.64
CA ARG A 377 11.12 -8.70 -28.89
C ARG A 377 12.16 -7.58 -28.91
N GLU A 378 12.85 -7.40 -30.05
CA GLU A 378 13.94 -6.42 -30.18
C GLU A 378 13.45 -4.95 -30.21
N GLU A 379 12.15 -4.72 -30.41
CA GLU A 379 11.54 -3.39 -30.47
C GLU A 379 10.84 -3.05 -29.14
N TRP A 380 11.64 -2.75 -28.13
CA TRP A 380 11.16 -2.16 -26.87
C TRP A 380 10.81 -0.69 -27.13
N ASN A 381 9.53 -0.37 -27.20
CA ASN A 381 9.11 1.00 -26.90
C ASN A 381 9.20 1.15 -25.39
N GLU A 382 10.39 1.43 -24.90
CA GLU A 382 10.60 1.92 -23.55
C GLU A 382 9.92 3.29 -23.47
N GLN A 383 8.60 3.29 -23.30
CA GLN A 383 7.92 4.43 -22.72
C GLN A 383 8.40 4.45 -21.27
N GLU A 384 9.53 5.12 -21.05
CA GLU A 384 9.90 5.52 -19.70
C GLU A 384 8.73 6.34 -19.17
N HIS A 385 7.98 5.77 -18.24
CA HIS A 385 7.23 6.56 -17.28
C HIS A 385 8.27 7.29 -16.42
N THR A 386 8.91 8.33 -16.98
CA THR A 386 9.81 9.18 -16.22
C THR A 386 8.97 9.85 -15.15
N THR A 387 9.22 9.50 -13.89
CA THR A 387 8.70 10.18 -12.70
C THR A 387 9.32 11.54 -12.46
N GLU A 388 10.31 11.92 -13.25
CA GLU A 388 10.51 13.34 -13.52
C GLU A 388 9.17 13.83 -14.04
N ARG A 389 8.34 14.43 -13.16
CA ARG A 389 7.32 15.39 -13.54
C ARG A 389 8.05 16.25 -14.55
N PRO A 390 7.82 16.07 -15.85
CA PRO A 390 8.43 17.00 -16.76
C PRO A 390 7.76 18.31 -16.34
N ASP A 391 8.55 19.35 -16.09
CA ASP A 391 7.98 20.68 -15.84
C ASP A 391 7.00 21.06 -16.98
N ASP A 392 7.09 20.35 -18.11
CA ASP A 392 6.11 20.21 -19.18
C ASP A 392 5.40 18.83 -19.14
N ILE A 393 4.41 18.61 -18.25
CA ILE A 393 3.45 17.50 -18.42
C ILE A 393 3.04 17.55 -19.90
N PRO A 394 3.33 16.52 -20.73
CA PRO A 394 3.15 16.64 -22.16
C PRO A 394 1.71 17.07 -22.39
N SER A 395 1.49 18.17 -23.10
CA SER A 395 0.17 18.78 -23.29
C SER A 395 -0.91 17.80 -23.80
N ALA A 396 -0.47 16.66 -24.35
CA ALA A 396 -1.31 15.51 -24.71
C ALA A 396 -1.99 14.81 -23.51
N TRP A 397 -1.39 14.76 -22.31
CA TRP A 397 -2.01 14.19 -21.10
C TRP A 397 -3.06 15.11 -20.48
N LEU A 398 -2.95 16.42 -20.72
CA LEU A 398 -3.96 17.44 -20.39
C LEU A 398 -4.81 17.81 -21.61
N ALA A 399 -4.91 16.93 -22.62
CA ALA A 399 -5.75 17.17 -23.77
C ALA A 399 -7.22 17.20 -23.33
N TYR A 400 -7.69 18.39 -22.94
CA TYR A 400 -9.08 18.60 -22.61
C TYR A 400 -9.92 18.53 -23.87
N GLY A 401 -11.04 17.82 -23.78
CA GLY A 401 -12.14 18.08 -24.67
C GLY A 401 -12.70 19.48 -24.39
N THR A 402 -13.41 20.04 -25.36
CA THR A 402 -14.19 21.27 -25.16
C THR A 402 -15.63 20.96 -25.56
N ASN A 403 -16.57 21.20 -24.65
CA ASN A 403 -17.97 20.96 -24.90
C ASN A 403 -18.59 22.08 -25.79
N SER A 404 -19.89 22.01 -26.06
CA SER A 404 -20.56 22.99 -26.92
C SER A 404 -20.63 24.41 -26.32
N HIS A 405 -20.36 24.56 -25.02
CA HIS A 405 -20.33 25.82 -24.28
C HIS A 405 -18.94 26.44 -24.19
N GLY A 406 -17.91 25.76 -24.69
CA GLY A 406 -16.52 26.22 -24.58
C GLY A 406 -15.86 25.85 -23.25
N GLU A 407 -16.50 25.03 -22.42
CA GLU A 407 -15.93 24.54 -21.17
C GLU A 407 -15.03 23.34 -21.45
N THR A 408 -13.92 23.29 -20.74
CA THR A 408 -12.97 22.18 -20.83
C THR A 408 -13.46 20.98 -20.02
N TYR A 409 -13.29 19.76 -20.54
CA TYR A 409 -13.63 18.53 -19.82
C TYR A 409 -12.55 17.45 -19.98
N ALA A 410 -12.22 16.74 -18.89
CA ALA A 410 -11.36 15.56 -18.88
C ALA A 410 -11.39 14.88 -17.49
N SER A 411 -10.73 13.71 -17.38
CA SER A 411 -10.28 13.24 -16.05
C SER A 411 -9.22 14.19 -15.50
N ALA A 412 -9.18 14.38 -14.18
CA ALA A 412 -8.07 15.07 -13.52
C ALA A 412 -6.73 14.31 -13.70
N GLY A 413 -6.75 13.07 -14.20
CA GLY A 413 -5.56 12.26 -14.43
C GLY A 413 -4.83 12.02 -13.12
N GLN A 414 -3.54 12.35 -13.09
CA GLN A 414 -2.71 12.29 -11.88
C GLN A 414 -2.73 13.59 -11.06
N MET A 415 -3.53 14.60 -11.44
CA MET A 415 -3.61 15.85 -10.70
C MET A 415 -4.48 15.69 -9.46
N ARG A 416 -3.92 16.02 -8.30
CA ARG A 416 -4.69 16.15 -7.06
C ARG A 416 -5.72 17.28 -7.16
N LEU A 417 -6.93 17.05 -6.66
CA LEU A 417 -7.99 18.05 -6.54
C LEU A 417 -7.69 18.94 -5.33
N VAL A 418 -6.77 19.89 -5.52
CA VAL A 418 -6.35 20.88 -4.52
C VAL A 418 -6.27 22.28 -5.13
N ARG A 419 -6.42 23.32 -4.31
CA ARG A 419 -6.51 24.72 -4.77
C ARG A 419 -5.26 25.15 -5.54
N GLY A 420 -4.09 24.61 -5.19
CA GLY A 420 -2.84 24.84 -5.90
C GLY A 420 -2.85 24.39 -7.37
N ASN A 421 -3.75 23.46 -7.73
CA ASN A 421 -3.92 22.95 -9.09
C ASN A 421 -5.17 23.53 -9.79
N TYR A 422 -5.93 24.42 -9.15
CA TYR A 422 -7.26 24.86 -9.64
C TYR A 422 -7.25 25.36 -11.09
N ASP A 423 -6.23 26.13 -11.47
CA ASP A 423 -6.12 26.70 -12.82
C ASP A 423 -5.69 25.68 -13.89
N GLN A 424 -5.19 24.51 -13.46
CA GLN A 424 -4.77 23.40 -14.32
C GLN A 424 -5.82 22.27 -14.36
N LEU A 425 -6.98 22.44 -13.73
CA LEU A 425 -8.07 21.47 -13.79
C LEU A 425 -9.06 21.87 -14.88
N PRO A 426 -9.68 20.90 -15.60
CA PRO A 426 -10.75 21.20 -16.54
C PRO A 426 -11.94 21.82 -15.80
N ASP A 427 -12.81 22.53 -16.53
CA ASP A 427 -14.04 23.11 -15.97
C ASP A 427 -15.01 22.00 -15.53
N LEU A 428 -15.03 20.89 -16.27
CA LEU A 428 -15.77 19.67 -15.98
C LEU A 428 -14.78 18.52 -15.71
N ILE A 429 -14.73 18.07 -14.47
CA ILE A 429 -13.83 17.01 -14.01
C ILE A 429 -14.58 15.68 -14.05
N ARG A 430 -14.10 14.71 -14.83
CA ARG A 430 -14.70 13.36 -14.85
C ARG A 430 -14.61 12.75 -13.45
N PHE A 431 -15.77 12.44 -12.86
CA PHE A 431 -15.88 11.98 -11.48
C PHE A 431 -16.36 10.53 -11.39
N GLY A 432 -16.93 9.99 -12.47
CA GLY A 432 -17.33 8.59 -12.53
C GLY A 432 -18.01 8.22 -13.84
N GLU A 433 -18.77 7.13 -13.77
CA GLU A 433 -19.62 6.65 -14.84
C GLU A 433 -20.96 6.20 -14.27
N THR A 434 -22.02 6.43 -15.05
CA THR A 434 -23.33 5.87 -14.77
C THR A 434 -23.45 4.47 -15.37
N ARG A 435 -24.24 3.61 -14.72
CA ARG A 435 -24.57 2.27 -15.21
C ARG A 435 -26.03 2.21 -15.65
N ASP A 436 -26.29 1.51 -16.76
CA ASP A 436 -27.64 1.23 -17.23
C ASP A 436 -28.36 0.20 -16.32
N GLU A 437 -29.62 -0.12 -16.63
CA GLU A 437 -30.42 -1.10 -15.87
C GLU A 437 -29.81 -2.52 -15.85
N TYR A 438 -28.83 -2.80 -16.70
CA TYR A 438 -28.10 -4.07 -16.78
C TYR A 438 -26.70 -3.99 -16.14
N GLY A 439 -26.38 -2.88 -15.47
CA GLY A 439 -25.07 -2.67 -14.86
C GLY A 439 -23.96 -2.35 -15.85
N ARG A 440 -24.28 -2.12 -17.13
CA ARG A 440 -23.28 -1.77 -18.16
C ARG A 440 -22.97 -0.30 -18.09
N ARG A 441 -21.72 0.06 -18.39
CA ARG A 441 -21.28 1.45 -18.51
C ARG A 441 -22.15 2.18 -19.53
N SER A 442 -22.85 3.23 -19.09
CA SER A 442 -23.76 4.02 -19.92
C SER A 442 -23.08 5.30 -20.41
N THR A 443 -22.68 6.15 -19.46
CA THR A 443 -22.20 7.50 -19.79
C THR A 443 -21.25 7.99 -18.70
N ASP A 444 -20.14 8.61 -19.09
CA ASP A 444 -19.27 9.33 -18.16
C ASP A 444 -20.02 10.51 -17.52
N CYS A 445 -19.75 10.75 -16.24
CA CYS A 445 -20.35 11.85 -15.50
C CYS A 445 -19.27 12.77 -14.91
N PHE A 446 -19.57 14.07 -14.87
CA PHE A 446 -18.61 15.13 -14.62
C PHE A 446 -19.06 16.01 -13.47
N VAL A 447 -18.15 16.48 -12.64
CA VAL A 447 -18.42 17.51 -11.65
C VAL A 447 -17.90 18.86 -12.14
N LYS A 448 -18.65 19.93 -11.91
CA LYS A 448 -18.15 21.29 -12.16
C LYS A 448 -17.06 21.62 -11.15
N LYS A 449 -15.89 22.03 -11.65
CA LYS A 449 -14.75 22.43 -10.83
C LYS A 449 -15.12 23.47 -9.78
N THR A 450 -15.91 24.48 -10.14
CA THR A 450 -16.35 25.52 -9.18
C THR A 450 -17.17 24.93 -8.04
N GLU A 451 -18.16 24.09 -8.35
CA GLU A 451 -19.04 23.47 -7.36
C GLU A 451 -18.26 22.55 -6.42
N LEU A 452 -17.32 21.78 -6.95
CA LEU A 452 -16.46 20.90 -6.17
C LEU A 452 -15.66 21.67 -5.11
N PHE A 453 -15.01 22.77 -5.51
CA PHE A 453 -14.20 23.59 -4.59
C PHE A 453 -15.05 24.46 -3.65
N GLU A 454 -16.27 24.83 -4.05
CA GLU A 454 -17.22 25.51 -3.15
C GLU A 454 -17.72 24.57 -2.05
N LEU A 455 -18.00 23.30 -2.38
CA LEU A 455 -18.49 22.32 -1.42
C LEU A 455 -17.40 21.81 -0.47
N PHE A 456 -16.20 21.55 -0.98
CA PHE A 456 -15.15 20.86 -0.23
C PHE A 456 -13.92 21.72 0.10
N GLY A 457 -13.96 23.02 -0.22
CA GLY A 457 -12.91 23.97 0.11
C GLY A 457 -11.64 23.82 -0.72
N ASP A 458 -10.48 24.05 -0.09
CA ASP A 458 -9.19 24.12 -0.80
C ASP A 458 -8.55 22.76 -1.11
N ASP A 459 -9.05 21.66 -0.52
CA ASP A 459 -8.54 20.30 -0.73
C ASP A 459 -9.70 19.28 -0.84
N PRO A 460 -10.45 19.32 -1.97
CA PRO A 460 -11.51 18.34 -2.24
C PRO A 460 -11.08 16.87 -2.09
N ASP A 461 -9.87 16.48 -2.53
CA ASP A 461 -9.40 15.09 -2.39
C ASP A 461 -9.43 14.62 -0.93
N THR A 462 -8.82 15.41 -0.03
CA THR A 462 -8.75 15.07 1.40
C THR A 462 -10.11 15.16 2.08
N ALA A 463 -10.97 16.08 1.65
CA ALA A 463 -12.33 16.18 2.18
C ALA A 463 -13.16 14.95 1.77
N LEU A 464 -13.18 14.62 0.49
CA LEU A 464 -13.93 13.49 -0.06
C LEU A 464 -13.47 12.15 0.51
N SER A 465 -12.18 11.95 0.78
CA SER A 465 -11.66 10.70 1.34
C SER A 465 -12.11 10.46 2.80
N ARG A 466 -12.59 11.48 3.50
CA ARG A 466 -13.07 11.38 4.89
C ARG A 466 -14.58 11.21 4.98
N LEU A 467 -15.30 11.60 3.94
CA LEU A 467 -16.75 11.58 3.93
C LEU A 467 -17.27 10.22 3.46
N MET A 468 -18.33 9.76 4.12
CA MET A 468 -19.08 8.59 3.71
C MET A 468 -20.03 8.94 2.56
N GLN A 469 -20.42 7.96 1.77
CA GLN A 469 -21.51 8.01 0.80
C GLN A 469 -22.67 7.13 1.30
N ALA A 470 -23.80 7.18 0.60
CA ALA A 470 -25.01 6.45 1.01
C ALA A 470 -24.79 4.94 1.29
N HIS A 471 -23.86 4.30 0.57
CA HIS A 471 -23.61 2.86 0.65
C HIS A 471 -22.67 2.46 1.80
N ASN A 472 -21.91 3.39 2.38
CA ASN A 472 -20.97 3.12 3.49
C ASN A 472 -21.19 4.05 4.70
N LYS A 473 -22.31 4.77 4.75
CA LYS A 473 -22.67 5.61 5.90
C LYS A 473 -23.03 4.75 7.12
N THR A 474 -22.68 5.23 8.32
CA THR A 474 -23.18 4.67 9.57
C THR A 474 -24.65 5.07 9.81
N GLU A 475 -25.34 4.39 10.73
CA GLU A 475 -26.72 4.75 11.11
C GLU A 475 -26.81 6.17 11.69
N THR A 476 -25.72 6.65 12.31
CA THR A 476 -25.61 7.97 12.92
C THR A 476 -25.11 9.05 11.98
N ALA A 477 -24.60 8.69 10.80
CA ALA A 477 -24.03 9.64 9.86
C ALA A 477 -25.10 10.57 9.26
N VAL A 478 -24.80 11.86 9.22
CA VAL A 478 -25.69 12.92 8.72
C VAL A 478 -25.21 13.43 7.36
N PRO A 479 -26.11 13.76 6.43
CA PRO A 479 -25.71 14.31 5.13
C PRO A 479 -25.08 15.69 5.33
N VAL A 480 -23.89 15.90 4.78
CA VAL A 480 -23.12 17.15 4.91
C VAL A 480 -22.88 17.86 3.58
N ALA A 481 -22.95 17.15 2.46
CA ALA A 481 -22.78 17.74 1.13
C ALA A 481 -23.55 16.95 0.05
N GLU A 482 -24.01 17.65 -0.97
CA GLU A 482 -24.61 17.06 -2.17
C GLU A 482 -23.79 17.46 -3.41
N LEU A 483 -23.16 16.48 -4.05
CA LEU A 483 -22.37 16.69 -5.25
C LEU A 483 -23.19 16.28 -6.49
N LYS A 484 -23.38 17.23 -7.40
CA LYS A 484 -24.07 16.99 -8.67
C LYS A 484 -23.09 16.53 -9.72
N LEU A 485 -23.44 15.43 -10.40
CA LEU A 485 -22.72 14.90 -11.53
C LEU A 485 -23.52 15.18 -12.80
N TYR A 486 -22.89 15.89 -13.72
CA TYR A 486 -23.43 16.37 -14.97
C TYR A 486 -23.03 15.46 -16.14
N ASP A 487 -23.71 15.63 -17.26
CA ASP A 487 -23.26 15.13 -18.55
C ASP A 487 -22.02 15.90 -19.04
N ILE A 488 -21.50 15.49 -20.21
CA ILE A 488 -20.32 16.10 -20.83
C ILE A 488 -20.53 17.57 -21.23
N GLU A 489 -21.78 18.00 -21.39
CA GLU A 489 -22.14 19.39 -21.68
C GLU A 489 -22.26 20.23 -20.40
N GLY A 490 -22.21 19.63 -19.21
CA GLY A 490 -22.32 20.35 -17.94
C GLY A 490 -23.73 20.91 -17.67
N GLU A 491 -24.74 20.47 -18.43
CA GLU A 491 -26.10 21.01 -18.37
C GLU A 491 -27.04 20.11 -17.58
N THR A 492 -27.02 18.80 -17.87
CA THR A 492 -27.96 17.85 -17.28
C THR A 492 -27.35 17.17 -16.08
N VAL A 493 -27.98 17.29 -14.91
CA VAL A 493 -27.61 16.46 -13.74
C VAL A 493 -28.03 15.02 -14.02
N VAL A 494 -27.05 14.15 -14.19
CA VAL A 494 -27.25 12.71 -14.44
C VAL A 494 -27.37 11.95 -13.11
N GLN A 495 -26.66 12.38 -12.08
CA GLN A 495 -26.66 11.77 -10.76
C GLN A 495 -26.35 12.80 -9.67
N THR A 496 -26.92 12.61 -8.48
CA THR A 496 -26.53 13.34 -7.27
C THR A 496 -25.91 12.36 -6.29
N VAL A 497 -24.70 12.66 -5.81
CA VAL A 497 -24.01 11.89 -4.76
C VAL A 497 -24.12 12.66 -3.46
N VAL A 498 -24.70 12.02 -2.43
CA VAL A 498 -24.81 12.61 -1.09
C VAL A 498 -23.67 12.08 -0.24
N TYR A 499 -22.92 13.00 0.35
CA TYR A 499 -21.86 12.71 1.29
C TYR A 499 -22.33 12.91 2.73
N TYR A 500 -21.87 12.05 3.61
CA TYR A 500 -22.25 11.96 5.01
C TYR A 500 -21.01 12.05 5.90
N ASP A 501 -21.18 12.58 7.11
CA ASP A 501 -20.15 12.62 8.15
C ASP A 501 -20.75 12.15 9.49
N GLU A 502 -19.90 11.75 10.43
CA GLU A 502 -20.34 11.56 11.80
C GLU A 502 -20.62 12.91 12.47
N PRO A 503 -21.67 13.01 13.31
CA PRO A 503 -22.15 14.28 13.87
C PRO A 503 -21.22 14.96 14.87
#